data_AF-I5D728-F1
#
_entry.id   AF-I5D728-F1
#
_cell.length_a   1.000
_cell.length_b   1.000
_cell.length_c   1.000
_cell.angle_alpha   90.00
_cell.angle_beta   90.00
_cell.angle_gamma   90.00
#
_symmetry.space_group_name_H-M   'P 1'
#
loop_
_entity.id
_entity.type
_entity.pdbx_description
1 polymer ?
#
loop_
_entity_poly.entity_id
_entity_poly.type
_entity_poly.pdbx_seq_one_letter_code
_entity_poly.pdbx_strand_id
1 'polypeptide(L)'
;MKNLLLKKKEKPIVTISFLRKYNKKKYNKLTEEALEILFKSKIIIGEKMYKELKERKIAFEFLAIIRQLGAKANYISILYLQKLGFKRSTLTETIKHLSNLGYIKHNKKGAIKLTKKSWTLKKEKFMKISSKKLWMHFLLGGSATTLWNITRIIAYKKNHSKADKSLFRTLDFVEEYKTMPYKLEKRKKSKHKRFTTIKLSKTVVNMPESEKGFDLLRIQNKFFDGSSATIAKSIKFFKKGFVDIGFFYLRQYKNNLFVTERYMYL
;
A
#
# COMPACT_ATOMS: atom_id res chain seq x y z
N MET A 1 39.43 18.29 34.60
CA MET A 1 38.96 18.22 33.20
C MET A 1 38.27 16.87 32.97
N LYS A 2 36.95 16.79 33.12
CA LYS A 2 36.18 15.53 32.99
C LYS A 2 35.29 15.59 31.73
N ASN A 3 35.52 14.60 30.87
CA ASN A 3 34.63 14.04 29.84
C ASN A 3 33.85 15.03 28.95
N LEU A 4 34.43 15.29 27.77
CA LEU A 4 33.63 15.54 26.57
C LEU A 4 32.65 14.37 26.39
N LEU A 5 31.39 14.62 26.70
CA LEU A 5 30.25 13.80 26.33
C LEU A 5 30.31 13.56 24.82
N LEU A 6 30.72 12.35 24.43
CA LEU A 6 30.47 11.77 23.11
C LEU A 6 28.95 11.84 22.87
N LYS A 7 28.50 12.90 22.21
CA LYS A 7 27.15 12.98 21.64
C LYS A 7 26.97 11.71 20.82
N LYS A 8 26.09 10.80 21.27
CA LYS A 8 25.63 9.65 20.47
C LYS A 8 25.29 10.21 19.10
N LYS A 9 26.05 9.83 18.05
CA LYS A 9 25.74 10.21 16.66
C LYS A 9 24.30 9.79 16.42
N GLU A 10 23.40 10.78 16.34
CA GLU A 10 22.00 10.51 16.06
C GLU A 10 21.93 9.74 14.75
N LYS A 11 21.26 8.57 14.78
CA LYS A 11 21.10 7.77 13.58
C LYS A 11 20.40 8.65 12.54
N PRO A 12 20.92 8.75 11.30
CA PRO A 12 20.36 9.65 10.31
C PRO A 12 18.88 9.33 10.10
N ILE A 13 18.04 10.38 10.18
CA ILE A 13 16.58 10.26 10.04
C ILE A 13 16.22 9.72 8.66
N VAL A 14 17.12 9.84 7.67
CA VAL A 14 16.97 9.29 6.32
C VAL A 14 18.19 8.48 5.92
N THR A 15 18.01 7.24 5.47
CA THR A 15 19.12 6.40 5.00
C THR A 15 19.60 6.86 3.62
N ILE A 16 20.91 6.87 3.37
CA ILE A 16 21.52 7.20 2.06
C ILE A 16 20.88 6.41 0.91
N SER A 17 20.60 5.12 1.13
CA SER A 17 19.95 4.24 0.14
C SER A 17 18.53 4.70 -0.25
N PHE A 18 17.80 5.30 0.69
CA PHE A 18 16.50 5.92 0.42
C PHE A 18 16.67 7.22 -0.35
N LEU A 19 17.56 8.12 0.07
CA LEU A 19 17.77 9.41 -0.60
C LEU A 19 18.16 9.21 -2.06
N ARG A 20 19.06 8.27 -2.35
CA ARG A 20 19.42 7.90 -3.73
C ARG A 20 18.21 7.49 -4.57
N LYS A 21 17.29 6.70 -4.01
CA LYS A 21 16.06 6.28 -4.73
C LYS A 21 15.03 7.42 -4.82
N TYR A 22 14.91 8.22 -3.76
CA TYR A 22 13.99 9.35 -3.69
C TYR A 22 14.36 10.44 -4.70
N ASN A 23 15.65 10.75 -4.81
CA ASN A 23 16.19 11.74 -5.72
C ASN A 23 16.08 11.35 -7.20
N LYS A 24 15.94 10.05 -7.51
CA LYS A 24 15.66 9.57 -8.87
C LYS A 24 14.20 9.78 -9.31
N LYS A 25 13.30 10.21 -8.43
CA LYS A 25 11.90 10.44 -8.81
C LYS A 25 11.73 11.68 -9.68
N LYS A 26 10.84 11.54 -10.69
CA LYS A 26 10.45 12.61 -11.63
C LYS A 26 9.55 13.69 -11.00
N TYR A 27 8.81 13.34 -9.94
CA TYR A 27 7.81 14.22 -9.29
C TYR A 27 8.42 15.10 -8.20
N ASN A 28 7.62 16.03 -7.66
CA ASN A 28 8.01 16.97 -6.60
C ASN A 28 8.69 16.26 -5.42
N LYS A 29 9.79 16.87 -4.95
CA LYS A 29 10.60 16.37 -3.85
C LYS A 29 10.45 17.32 -2.68
N LEU A 30 10.15 16.76 -1.52
CA LEU A 30 10.20 17.44 -0.25
C LEU A 30 11.66 17.62 0.16
N THR A 31 11.95 18.68 0.90
CA THR A 31 13.26 18.90 1.50
C THR A 31 13.54 17.87 2.61
N GLU A 32 14.79 17.78 3.07
CA GLU A 32 15.13 16.87 4.17
C GLU A 32 14.34 17.21 5.44
N GLU A 33 14.25 18.49 5.81
CA GLU A 33 13.41 18.97 6.92
C GLU A 33 11.95 18.47 6.80
N ALA A 34 11.37 18.59 5.61
CA ALA A 34 10.00 18.14 5.36
C ALA A 34 9.86 16.60 5.47
N LEU A 35 10.87 15.84 5.06
CA LEU A 35 10.90 14.38 5.23
C LEU A 35 10.99 14.00 6.71
N GLU A 36 11.75 14.72 7.52
CA GLU A 36 11.84 14.49 8.97
C GLU A 36 10.50 14.71 9.67
N ILE A 37 9.82 15.81 9.33
CA ILE A 37 8.47 16.12 9.82
C ILE A 37 7.51 15.00 9.41
N LEU A 38 7.53 14.62 8.13
CA LEU A 38 6.64 13.59 7.59
C LEU A 38 6.87 12.23 8.26
N PHE A 39 8.13 11.81 8.49
CA PHE A 39 8.43 10.52 9.10
C PHE A 39 8.06 10.42 10.58
N LYS A 40 7.99 11.55 11.29
CA LYS A 40 7.46 11.64 12.66
C LYS A 40 5.93 11.67 12.70
N SER A 41 5.30 12.05 11.59
CA SER A 41 3.85 12.24 11.52
C SER A 41 3.06 10.93 11.66
N LYS A 42 1.92 11.04 12.36
CA LYS A 42 0.91 9.98 12.49
C LYS A 42 -0.43 10.50 12.03
N ILE A 43 -0.98 9.91 10.98
CA ILE A 43 -2.31 10.23 10.47
C ILE A 43 -3.22 9.01 10.46
N ILE A 44 -4.49 9.25 10.75
CA ILE A 44 -5.56 8.26 10.66
C ILE A 44 -6.61 8.87 9.72
N ILE A 45 -6.95 8.13 8.67
CA ILE A 45 -7.87 8.57 7.62
C ILE A 45 -8.90 7.47 7.41
N GLY A 46 -10.17 7.84 7.53
CA GLY A 46 -11.31 6.97 7.31
C GLY A 46 -11.57 6.68 5.85
N GLU A 47 -12.38 5.66 5.57
CA GLU A 47 -12.72 5.21 4.23
C GLU A 47 -13.32 6.34 3.38
N LYS A 48 -14.19 7.17 3.96
CA LYS A 48 -14.79 8.31 3.23
C LYS A 48 -13.73 9.28 2.71
N MET A 49 -12.87 9.77 3.60
CA MET A 49 -11.81 10.71 3.24
C MET A 49 -10.76 10.06 2.34
N TYR A 50 -10.46 8.77 2.52
CA TYR A 50 -9.62 8.02 1.59
C TYR A 50 -10.22 8.02 0.18
N LYS A 51 -11.51 7.71 0.01
CA LYS A 51 -12.17 7.69 -1.30
C LYS A 51 -12.11 9.05 -1.99
N GLU A 52 -12.29 10.14 -1.24
CA GLU A 52 -12.18 11.52 -1.75
C GLU A 52 -10.74 11.88 -2.20
N LEU A 53 -9.72 11.32 -1.55
CA LEU A 53 -8.32 11.74 -1.75
C LEU A 53 -7.43 10.73 -2.47
N LYS A 54 -7.89 9.49 -2.73
CA LYS A 54 -7.04 8.35 -3.16
C LYS A 54 -6.15 8.63 -4.37
N GLU A 55 -6.57 9.53 -5.26
CA GLU A 55 -5.87 9.91 -6.49
C GLU A 55 -4.88 11.06 -6.27
N ARG A 56 -5.05 11.83 -5.19
CA ARG A 56 -4.24 13.00 -4.84
C ARG A 56 -3.21 12.65 -3.78
N LYS A 57 -2.14 11.96 -4.22
CA LYS A 57 -1.01 11.57 -3.36
C LYS A 57 -0.51 12.72 -2.47
N ILE A 58 -0.36 13.90 -3.07
CA ILE A 58 0.23 15.08 -2.42
C ILE A 58 -0.66 15.61 -1.30
N ALA A 59 -1.98 15.39 -1.36
CA ALA A 59 -2.89 15.76 -0.28
C ALA A 59 -2.56 15.01 1.02
N PHE A 60 -2.15 13.74 0.95
CA PHE A 60 -1.74 12.97 2.12
C PHE A 60 -0.43 13.49 2.73
N GLU A 61 0.56 13.80 1.90
CA GLU A 61 1.84 14.37 2.34
C GLU A 61 1.62 15.72 3.01
N PHE A 62 0.82 16.58 2.35
CA PHE A 62 0.44 17.89 2.85
C PHE A 62 -0.30 17.82 4.18
N LEU A 63 -1.38 17.03 4.27
CA LEU A 63 -2.18 16.88 5.50
C LEU A 63 -1.34 16.36 6.67
N ALA A 64 -0.43 15.44 6.42
CA ALA A 64 0.47 14.90 7.43
C ALA A 64 1.43 15.96 7.96
N ILE A 65 2.09 16.71 7.06
CA ILE A 65 3.03 17.77 7.42
C ILE A 65 2.32 18.88 8.21
N ILE A 66 1.22 19.43 7.69
CA ILE A 66 0.55 20.56 8.35
C ILE A 66 -0.02 20.16 9.71
N ARG A 67 -0.51 18.92 9.84
CA ARG A 67 -0.98 18.40 11.13
C ARG A 67 0.18 18.30 12.12
N GLN A 68 1.33 17.83 11.68
CA GLN A 68 2.53 17.72 12.52
C GLN A 68 3.08 19.10 12.92
N LEU A 69 2.93 20.11 12.06
CA LEU A 69 3.25 21.51 12.34
C LEU A 69 2.23 22.22 13.25
N GLY A 70 1.20 21.53 13.75
CA GLY A 70 0.24 22.12 14.68
C GLY A 70 -0.89 22.92 14.03
N ALA A 71 -1.20 22.69 12.74
CA ALA A 71 -2.26 23.37 12.01
C ALA A 71 -3.69 23.17 12.59
N LYS A 72 -3.85 22.39 13.68
CA LYS A 72 -5.10 22.35 14.45
C LYS A 72 -5.31 23.62 15.27
N ALA A 73 -4.25 24.10 15.92
CA ALA A 73 -4.27 25.29 16.76
C ALA A 73 -3.88 26.54 15.99
N ASN A 74 -2.89 26.42 15.09
CA ASN A 74 -2.22 27.56 14.47
C ASN A 74 -2.46 27.63 12.97
N TYR A 75 -2.28 28.82 12.39
CA TYR A 75 -2.20 29.00 10.95
C TYR A 75 -0.77 28.73 10.47
N ILE A 76 -0.62 28.00 9.36
CA ILE A 76 0.67 27.71 8.73
C ILE A 76 0.80 28.51 7.45
N SER A 77 1.89 29.24 7.28
CA SER A 77 2.13 30.05 6.08
C SER A 77 2.36 29.18 4.84
N ILE A 78 1.73 29.51 3.70
CA ILE A 78 2.01 28.87 2.41
C ILE A 78 3.48 29.02 2.02
N LEU A 79 4.12 30.15 2.34
CA LEU A 79 5.54 30.38 2.06
C LEU A 79 6.44 29.38 2.81
N TYR A 80 6.08 29.03 4.05
CA TYR A 80 6.83 28.01 4.78
C TYR A 80 6.69 26.63 4.13
N LEU A 81 5.49 26.29 3.64
CA LEU A 81 5.27 25.04 2.91
C LEU A 81 6.04 24.99 1.58
N GLN A 82 6.22 26.13 0.90
CA GLN A 82 7.09 26.21 -0.27
C GLN A 82 8.55 25.94 0.09
N LYS A 83 9.05 26.47 1.21
CA LYS A 83 10.40 26.18 1.73
C LYS A 83 10.59 24.69 2.06
N LEU A 84 9.52 23.98 2.42
CA LEU A 84 9.51 22.52 2.62
C LEU A 84 9.53 21.70 1.30
N GLY A 85 9.62 22.36 0.14
CA GLY A 85 9.78 21.72 -1.17
C GLY A 85 8.48 21.48 -1.95
N PHE A 86 7.34 21.93 -1.43
CA PHE A 86 6.10 21.88 -2.20
C PHE A 86 6.10 22.95 -3.31
N LYS A 87 5.89 22.54 -4.57
CA LYS A 87 5.73 23.48 -5.68
C LYS A 87 4.48 24.34 -5.49
N ARG A 88 4.57 25.63 -5.86
CA ARG A 88 3.49 26.61 -5.76
C ARG A 88 2.20 26.16 -6.45
N SER A 89 2.27 25.73 -7.71
CA SER A 89 1.10 25.26 -8.47
C SER A 89 0.39 24.10 -7.78
N THR A 90 1.18 23.13 -7.32
CA THR A 90 0.69 21.97 -6.57
C THR A 90 0.05 22.35 -5.24
N LEU A 91 0.62 23.30 -4.50
CA LEU A 91 0.03 23.80 -3.25
C LEU A 91 -1.31 24.47 -3.52
N THR A 92 -1.39 25.36 -4.50
CA THR A 92 -2.62 26.07 -4.85
C THR A 92 -3.74 25.08 -5.16
N GLU A 93 -3.46 24.09 -6.01
CA GLU A 93 -4.45 23.06 -6.38
C GLU A 93 -4.87 22.21 -5.18
N THR A 94 -3.90 21.76 -4.37
CA THR A 94 -4.16 20.93 -3.18
C THR A 94 -4.96 21.70 -2.13
N ILE A 95 -4.64 22.98 -1.91
CA ILE A 95 -5.33 23.85 -0.97
C ILE A 95 -6.77 24.10 -1.44
N LYS A 96 -6.97 24.46 -2.71
CA LYS A 96 -8.31 24.64 -3.29
C LYS A 96 -9.15 23.38 -3.10
N HIS A 97 -8.60 22.21 -3.46
CA HIS A 97 -9.31 20.94 -3.35
C HIS A 97 -9.69 20.60 -1.89
N LEU A 98 -8.73 20.68 -0.96
CA LEU A 98 -8.99 20.37 0.45
C LEU A 98 -9.91 21.40 1.13
N SER A 99 -9.89 22.65 0.68
CA SER A 99 -10.79 23.71 1.15
C SER A 99 -12.21 23.45 0.68
N ASN A 100 -12.41 23.05 -0.58
CA ASN A 100 -13.71 22.68 -1.12
C ASN A 100 -14.30 21.46 -0.40
N LEU A 101 -13.45 20.50 -0.05
CA LEU A 101 -13.85 19.36 0.79
C LEU A 101 -14.02 19.74 2.27
N GLY A 102 -13.73 20.98 2.68
CA GLY A 102 -13.90 21.47 4.05
C GLY A 102 -12.90 20.89 5.06
N TYR A 103 -11.78 20.31 4.63
CA TYR A 103 -10.74 19.79 5.54
C TYR A 103 -9.78 20.88 6.03
N ILE A 104 -9.61 21.93 5.24
CA ILE A 104 -8.78 23.09 5.59
C ILE A 104 -9.56 24.39 5.35
N LYS A 105 -9.11 25.45 6.01
CA LYS A 105 -9.47 26.83 5.70
C LYS A 105 -8.19 27.62 5.46
N HIS A 106 -8.25 28.63 4.60
CA HIS A 106 -7.16 29.57 4.37
C HIS A 106 -7.64 30.99 4.71
N ASN A 107 -6.75 31.84 5.21
CA ASN A 107 -7.05 33.24 5.49
C ASN A 107 -6.64 34.15 4.32
N LYS A 108 -7.05 35.42 4.37
CA LYS A 108 -6.68 36.44 3.36
C LYS A 108 -5.16 36.62 3.20
N LYS A 109 -4.37 36.30 4.24
CA LYS A 109 -2.90 36.37 4.24
C LYS A 109 -2.21 35.14 3.65
N GLY A 110 -2.96 34.18 3.08
CA GLY A 110 -2.38 32.98 2.48
C GLY A 110 -1.80 32.00 3.51
N ALA A 111 -2.34 31.95 4.72
CA ALA A 111 -2.03 30.94 5.71
C ALA A 111 -3.19 29.95 5.87
N ILE A 112 -2.87 28.68 6.15
CA ILE A 112 -3.82 27.57 6.20
C ILE A 112 -4.00 27.03 7.61
N LYS A 113 -5.18 26.50 7.92
CA LYS A 113 -5.50 25.84 9.19
C LYS A 113 -6.42 24.64 8.94
N LEU A 114 -6.28 23.59 9.73
CA LEU A 114 -7.20 22.45 9.72
C LEU A 114 -8.56 22.86 10.28
N THR A 115 -9.64 22.33 9.71
CA THR A 115 -11.00 22.53 10.24
C THR A 115 -11.31 21.50 11.32
N LYS A 116 -12.50 21.62 11.94
CA LYS A 116 -13.06 20.60 12.85
C LYS A 116 -13.68 19.40 12.11
N LYS A 117 -13.68 19.38 10.77
CA LYS A 117 -14.23 18.27 9.99
C LYS A 117 -13.49 16.98 10.36
N SER A 118 -14.24 15.93 10.70
CA SER A 118 -13.68 14.66 11.08
C SER A 118 -12.97 13.98 9.91
N TRP A 119 -11.78 13.43 10.18
CA TRP A 119 -11.03 12.61 9.21
C TRP A 119 -11.48 11.14 9.26
N THR A 120 -12.23 10.78 10.30
CA THR A 120 -12.79 9.47 10.57
C THR A 120 -14.19 9.60 11.17
N LEU A 121 -15.15 8.85 10.66
CA LEU A 121 -16.50 8.66 11.16
C LEU A 121 -16.53 7.50 12.17
N LYS A 122 -17.59 7.43 12.99
CA LYS A 122 -17.77 6.31 13.91
C LYS A 122 -17.97 5.01 13.13
N LYS A 123 -17.31 3.94 13.57
CA LYS A 123 -17.40 2.56 13.04
C LYS A 123 -16.97 2.40 11.56
N GLU A 124 -16.39 3.42 10.92
CA GLU A 124 -15.87 3.25 9.56
C GLU A 124 -14.49 2.57 9.56
N LYS A 125 -14.15 1.91 8.46
CA LYS A 125 -12.80 1.40 8.22
C LYS A 125 -11.84 2.58 8.07
N PHE A 126 -10.61 2.43 8.54
CA PHE A 126 -9.60 3.48 8.45
C PHE A 126 -8.23 2.92 8.13
N MET A 127 -7.39 3.76 7.52
CA MET A 127 -5.96 3.52 7.41
C MET A 127 -5.19 4.37 8.41
N LYS A 128 -4.17 3.77 9.02
CA LYS A 128 -3.25 4.44 9.93
C LYS A 128 -1.84 4.45 9.34
N ILE A 129 -1.33 5.64 9.04
CA ILE A 129 0.03 5.83 8.54
C ILE A 129 0.83 6.42 9.69
N SER A 130 1.67 5.59 10.33
CA SER A 130 2.29 5.94 11.60
C SER A 130 3.75 5.53 11.76
N SER A 131 4.36 4.96 10.71
CA SER A 131 5.76 4.55 10.74
C SER A 131 6.53 5.12 9.57
N LYS A 132 7.80 5.42 9.82
CA LYS A 132 8.78 5.83 8.80
C LYS A 132 8.79 4.88 7.61
N LYS A 133 8.71 3.56 7.85
CA LYS A 133 8.70 2.54 6.79
C LYS A 133 7.49 2.69 5.84
N LEU A 134 6.30 2.98 6.37
CA LEU A 134 5.09 3.23 5.56
C LEU A 134 5.25 4.50 4.73
N TRP A 135 5.72 5.58 5.34
CA TRP A 135 5.98 6.83 4.63
C TRP A 135 7.03 6.67 3.52
N MET A 136 8.12 5.97 3.80
CA MET A 136 9.14 5.69 2.79
C MET A 136 8.58 4.89 1.60
N HIS A 137 7.73 3.88 1.85
CA HIS A 137 7.11 3.10 0.77
C HIS A 137 6.14 3.98 -0.04
N PHE A 138 5.28 4.75 0.64
CA PHE A 138 4.39 5.70 0.00
C PHE A 138 5.15 6.66 -0.90
N LEU A 139 6.23 7.27 -0.39
CA LEU A 139 7.05 8.19 -1.17
C LEU A 139 7.68 7.49 -2.39
N LEU A 140 8.33 6.35 -2.23
CA LEU A 140 9.15 5.72 -3.29
C LEU A 140 8.34 5.12 -4.45
N GLY A 141 7.11 4.67 -4.22
CA GLY A 141 6.34 4.05 -5.31
C GLY A 141 4.92 3.62 -4.96
N GLY A 142 4.46 3.86 -3.73
CA GLY A 142 3.09 3.61 -3.30
C GLY A 142 2.10 4.70 -3.73
N SER A 143 0.86 4.27 -3.98
CA SER A 143 -0.34 5.12 -4.02
C SER A 143 -1.06 5.11 -2.67
N ALA A 144 -2.07 5.97 -2.49
CA ALA A 144 -2.91 5.92 -1.30
C ALA A 144 -3.60 4.54 -1.18
N THR A 145 -4.03 3.97 -2.30
CA THR A 145 -4.56 2.60 -2.39
C THR A 145 -3.55 1.54 -1.93
N THR A 146 -2.26 1.74 -2.24
CA THR A 146 -1.22 0.82 -1.76
C THR A 146 -1.12 0.86 -0.23
N LEU A 147 -1.17 2.06 0.35
CA LEU A 147 -1.18 2.23 1.81
C LEU A 147 -2.45 1.64 2.44
N TRP A 148 -3.61 1.88 1.83
CA TRP A 148 -4.89 1.32 2.27
C TRP A 148 -4.80 -0.21 2.38
N ASN A 149 -4.36 -0.88 1.31
CA ASN A 149 -4.16 -2.33 1.29
C ASN A 149 -3.16 -2.81 2.35
N ILE A 150 -2.02 -2.14 2.51
CA ILE A 150 -1.02 -2.48 3.53
C ILE A 150 -1.63 -2.38 4.94
N THR A 151 -2.35 -1.29 5.23
CA THR A 151 -2.96 -1.10 6.56
C THR A 151 -4.06 -2.12 6.84
N ARG A 152 -4.83 -2.52 5.82
CA ARG A 152 -5.81 -3.60 5.93
C ARG A 152 -5.16 -4.93 6.26
N ILE A 153 -4.07 -5.30 5.58
CA ILE A 153 -3.31 -6.52 5.89
C ILE A 153 -2.80 -6.48 7.34
N ILE A 154 -2.24 -5.36 7.79
CA ILE A 154 -1.73 -5.22 9.17
C ILE A 154 -2.86 -5.38 10.20
N ALA A 155 -3.99 -4.71 9.99
CA ALA A 155 -5.14 -4.79 10.89
C ALA A 155 -5.72 -6.21 10.92
N TYR A 156 -5.82 -6.84 9.75
CA TYR A 156 -6.28 -8.21 9.61
C TYR A 156 -5.37 -9.18 10.37
N LYS A 157 -4.04 -9.13 10.16
CA LYS A 157 -3.08 -9.94 10.91
C LYS A 157 -3.23 -9.79 12.41
N LYS A 158 -3.39 -8.55 12.90
CA LYS A 158 -3.58 -8.30 14.34
C LYS A 158 -4.80 -9.06 14.88
N ASN A 159 -5.90 -9.05 14.13
CA ASN A 159 -7.15 -9.70 14.52
C ASN A 159 -7.10 -11.23 14.36
N HIS A 160 -6.27 -11.77 13.46
CA HIS A 160 -6.17 -13.20 13.15
C HIS A 160 -4.86 -13.87 13.62
N SER A 161 -4.04 -13.18 14.41
CA SER A 161 -2.73 -13.67 14.88
C SER A 161 -2.77 -14.90 15.82
N LYS A 162 -3.97 -15.37 16.17
CA LYS A 162 -4.19 -16.64 16.89
C LYS A 162 -4.41 -17.85 15.96
N ALA A 163 -4.39 -17.66 14.63
CA ALA A 163 -4.47 -18.76 13.68
C ALA A 163 -3.17 -19.60 13.77
N ASP A 164 -3.33 -20.91 13.87
CA ASP A 164 -2.26 -21.87 14.14
C ASP A 164 -1.24 -21.93 12.98
N LYS A 165 0.06 -21.95 13.31
CA LYS A 165 1.17 -21.87 12.35
C LYS A 165 1.59 -23.24 11.79
N SER A 166 0.97 -24.32 12.27
CA SER A 166 1.27 -25.72 11.91
C SER A 166 0.95 -26.08 10.46
N LEU A 167 0.05 -25.34 9.80
CA LEU A 167 -0.45 -25.59 8.44
C LEU A 167 0.59 -25.48 7.30
N PHE A 168 1.75 -24.87 7.54
CA PHE A 168 2.73 -24.59 6.47
C PHE A 168 3.81 -25.66 6.29
N ARG A 169 3.72 -26.79 7.00
CA ARG A 169 4.67 -27.89 6.85
C ARG A 169 4.40 -28.78 5.63
N THR A 170 3.29 -28.60 4.93
CA THR A 170 2.83 -29.51 3.84
C THR A 170 2.36 -28.76 2.59
N LEU A 171 3.21 -27.87 2.07
CA LEU A 171 3.06 -27.31 0.72
C LEU A 171 3.83 -28.17 -0.27
N ASP A 172 3.12 -28.98 -1.06
CA ASP A 172 3.72 -29.80 -2.10
C ASP A 172 3.54 -29.15 -3.47
N PHE A 173 4.62 -29.13 -4.25
CA PHE A 173 4.59 -28.72 -5.64
C PHE A 173 4.38 -29.95 -6.50
N VAL A 174 3.20 -30.06 -7.13
CA VAL A 174 2.90 -31.14 -8.05
C VAL A 174 3.04 -30.62 -9.47
N GLU A 175 3.93 -31.25 -10.22
CA GLU A 175 4.10 -30.99 -11.65
C GLU A 175 3.14 -31.88 -12.44
N GLU A 176 2.14 -31.28 -13.07
CA GLU A 176 1.17 -31.99 -13.90
C GLU A 176 1.43 -31.68 -15.37
N TYR A 177 1.64 -32.71 -16.18
CA TYR A 177 1.83 -32.55 -17.62
C TYR A 177 0.49 -32.71 -18.31
N LYS A 178 0.05 -31.66 -19.02
CA LYS A 178 -1.19 -31.71 -19.80
C LYS A 178 -0.91 -31.59 -21.27
N THR A 179 -1.24 -32.63 -22.02
CA THR A 179 -1.17 -32.64 -23.48
C THR A 179 -2.48 -32.10 -24.04
N MET A 180 -2.41 -31.01 -24.80
CA MET A 180 -3.59 -30.41 -25.45
C MET A 180 -3.35 -30.31 -26.96
N PRO A 181 -4.40 -30.43 -27.79
CA PRO A 181 -4.26 -30.22 -29.23
C PRO A 181 -3.81 -28.77 -29.49
N TYR A 182 -2.77 -28.61 -30.32
CA TYR A 182 -2.17 -27.33 -30.66
C TYR A 182 -3.19 -26.46 -31.40
N LYS A 183 -3.68 -25.39 -30.75
CA LYS A 183 -4.55 -24.40 -31.40
C LYS A 183 -3.70 -23.53 -32.32
N LEU A 184 -3.57 -23.95 -33.58
CA LEU A 184 -3.16 -23.06 -34.66
C LEU A 184 -4.23 -21.99 -34.83
N GLU A 185 -3.92 -20.74 -34.50
CA GLU A 185 -4.68 -19.60 -35.00
C GLU A 185 -4.74 -19.70 -36.53
N LYS A 186 -5.96 -19.94 -37.04
CA LYS A 186 -6.41 -19.67 -38.41
C LYS A 186 -5.32 -19.77 -39.50
N ARG A 187 -4.79 -20.96 -39.79
CA ARG A 187 -4.18 -21.23 -41.11
C ARG A 187 -4.17 -22.73 -41.45
N LYS A 188 -4.99 -23.04 -42.46
CA LYS A 188 -5.02 -24.17 -43.41
C LYS A 188 -4.64 -25.59 -42.93
N LYS A 189 -5.65 -26.47 -42.99
CA LYS A 189 -5.63 -27.91 -43.34
C LYS A 189 -4.27 -28.61 -43.22
N SER A 190 -3.87 -29.00 -42.00
CA SER A 190 -2.85 -30.04 -41.81
C SER A 190 -3.55 -31.30 -41.32
N LYS A 191 -3.35 -32.44 -42.01
CA LYS A 191 -3.95 -33.76 -41.69
C LYS A 191 -3.39 -34.41 -40.42
N HIS A 192 -2.48 -33.75 -39.70
CA HIS A 192 -1.88 -34.30 -38.48
C HIS A 192 -2.24 -33.43 -37.27
N LYS A 193 -2.93 -34.03 -36.29
CA LYS A 193 -3.22 -33.39 -35.00
C LYS A 193 -1.88 -33.20 -34.27
N ARG A 194 -1.32 -31.99 -34.33
CA ARG A 194 -0.17 -31.63 -33.50
C ARG A 194 -0.65 -31.41 -32.08
N PHE A 195 0.04 -32.00 -31.11
CA PHE A 195 -0.23 -31.82 -29.69
C PHE A 195 0.88 -30.99 -29.06
N THR A 196 0.53 -30.24 -28.02
CA THR A 196 1.49 -29.52 -27.19
C THR A 196 1.32 -29.97 -25.76
N THR A 197 2.40 -30.48 -25.19
CA THR A 197 2.48 -30.81 -23.77
C THR A 197 2.89 -29.57 -23.02
N ILE A 198 2.03 -29.11 -22.12
CA ILE A 198 2.28 -27.96 -21.26
C ILE A 198 2.56 -28.49 -19.87
N LYS A 199 3.69 -28.09 -19.28
CA LYS A 199 4.00 -28.33 -17.88
C LYS A 199 3.22 -27.35 -17.02
N LEU A 200 2.31 -27.86 -16.20
CA LEU A 200 1.51 -27.07 -15.25
C LEU A 200 2.06 -27.33 -13.84
N SER A 201 2.65 -26.32 -13.22
CA SER A 201 2.97 -26.38 -11.80
C SER A 201 1.72 -26.02 -10.98
N LYS A 202 1.20 -26.99 -10.23
CA LYS A 202 0.15 -26.76 -9.22
C LYS A 202 0.77 -26.81 -7.83
N THR A 203 0.39 -25.86 -7.00
CA THR A 203 0.65 -25.96 -5.56
C THR A 203 -0.51 -26.72 -4.94
N VAL A 204 -0.23 -27.85 -4.30
CA VAL A 204 -1.22 -28.66 -3.58
C VAL A 204 -0.98 -28.44 -2.10
N VAL A 205 -2.06 -28.16 -1.36
CA VAL A 205 -2.01 -28.04 0.10
C VAL A 205 -2.50 -29.36 0.66
N ASN A 206 -1.59 -30.15 1.22
CA ASN A 206 -1.95 -31.40 1.87
C ASN A 206 -2.38 -31.09 3.31
N MET A 207 -3.70 -31.02 3.54
CA MET A 207 -4.29 -30.84 4.87
C MET A 207 -4.81 -32.17 5.43
N PRO A 208 -4.52 -32.53 6.69
CA PRO A 208 -5.11 -33.67 7.37
C PRO A 208 -6.65 -33.58 7.36
N GLU A 209 -7.35 -34.72 7.30
CA GLU A 209 -8.83 -34.72 7.27
C GLU A 209 -9.47 -34.10 8.52
N SER A 210 -8.79 -34.16 9.67
CA SER A 210 -9.17 -33.49 10.91
C SER A 210 -9.13 -31.96 10.84
N GLU A 211 -8.46 -31.39 9.83
CA GLU A 211 -8.31 -29.96 9.60
C GLU A 211 -9.17 -29.45 8.43
N LYS A 212 -10.06 -30.28 7.86
CA LYS A 212 -11.03 -29.87 6.80
C LYS A 212 -11.98 -28.74 7.21
N GLY A 213 -12.09 -28.43 8.50
CA GLY A 213 -12.84 -27.29 9.05
C GLY A 213 -12.05 -25.98 9.12
N PHE A 214 -10.77 -25.95 8.72
CA PHE A 214 -9.99 -24.72 8.70
C PHE A 214 -10.38 -23.85 7.51
N ASP A 215 -10.86 -22.64 7.82
CA ASP A 215 -11.12 -21.60 6.82
C ASP A 215 -9.79 -21.20 6.16
N LEU A 216 -9.45 -21.84 5.03
CA LEU A 216 -8.65 -21.18 4.00
C LEU A 216 -9.39 -19.90 3.64
N LEU A 217 -8.98 -18.80 4.28
CA LEU A 217 -9.72 -17.56 4.24
C LEU A 217 -9.83 -17.09 2.80
N ARG A 218 -11.03 -17.27 2.24
CA ARG A 218 -11.40 -16.85 0.90
C ARG A 218 -11.44 -15.34 0.89
N ILE A 219 -10.27 -14.74 0.75
CA ILE A 219 -10.14 -13.32 0.51
C ILE A 219 -10.54 -13.09 -0.95
N GLN A 220 -11.86 -12.97 -1.19
CA GLN A 220 -12.37 -12.58 -2.49
C GLN A 220 -11.60 -11.33 -2.97
N ASN A 221 -11.39 -11.21 -4.29
CA ASN A 221 -10.68 -10.07 -4.90
C ASN A 221 -11.13 -8.68 -4.36
N LYS A 222 -12.33 -8.57 -3.77
CA LYS A 222 -12.88 -7.42 -3.01
C LYS A 222 -12.05 -6.96 -1.79
N PHE A 223 -11.08 -7.73 -1.31
CA PHE A 223 -10.25 -7.29 -0.18
C PHE A 223 -9.20 -6.25 -0.57
N PHE A 224 -8.72 -6.32 -1.80
CA PHE A 224 -7.72 -5.39 -2.29
C PHE A 224 -8.38 -4.36 -3.20
N ASP A 225 -7.99 -3.11 -3.01
CA ASP A 225 -8.37 -2.05 -3.93
C ASP A 225 -7.29 -1.89 -5.02
N GLY A 226 -7.73 -1.52 -6.22
CA GLY A 226 -6.86 -1.11 -7.32
C GLY A 226 -6.37 -2.25 -8.22
N SER A 227 -5.50 -1.89 -9.16
CA SER A 227 -4.98 -2.81 -10.19
C SER A 227 -4.04 -3.87 -9.63
N SER A 228 -3.83 -4.97 -10.37
CA SER A 228 -2.86 -6.03 -10.04
C SER A 228 -1.47 -5.48 -9.69
N ALA A 229 -1.01 -4.43 -10.37
CA ALA A 229 0.26 -3.77 -10.07
C ALA A 229 0.27 -3.08 -8.70
N THR A 230 -0.83 -2.44 -8.32
CA THR A 230 -1.01 -1.80 -7.00
C THR A 230 -1.00 -2.85 -5.89
N ILE A 231 -1.66 -3.98 -6.13
CA ILE A 231 -1.71 -5.10 -5.20
C ILE A 231 -0.32 -5.71 -5.04
N ALA A 232 0.40 -5.97 -6.14
CA ALA A 232 1.77 -6.49 -6.11
C ALA A 232 2.73 -5.57 -5.33
N LYS A 233 2.61 -4.24 -5.47
CA LYS A 233 3.37 -3.26 -4.69
C LYS A 233 3.05 -3.33 -3.19
N SER A 234 1.78 -3.54 -2.85
CA SER A 234 1.32 -3.70 -1.46
C SER A 234 1.92 -4.96 -0.83
N ILE A 235 1.91 -6.08 -1.57
CA ILE A 235 2.49 -7.36 -1.13
C ILE A 235 4.01 -7.26 -0.97
N LYS A 236 4.69 -6.59 -1.91
CA LYS A 236 6.15 -6.40 -1.87
C LYS A 236 6.64 -5.68 -0.60
N PHE A 237 5.78 -4.90 0.06
CA PHE A 237 6.09 -4.30 1.38
C PHE A 237 6.42 -5.37 2.44
N PHE A 238 5.75 -6.53 2.39
CA PHE A 238 5.86 -7.59 3.38
C PHE A 238 6.91 -8.66 3.03
N LYS A 239 7.26 -8.84 1.75
CA LYS A 239 8.24 -9.84 1.26
C LYS A 239 9.66 -9.75 1.85
N LYS A 240 10.05 -8.64 2.49
CA LYS A 240 11.40 -8.46 3.08
C LYS A 240 11.39 -8.59 4.62
N GLY A 241 10.73 -9.62 5.15
CA GLY A 241 10.87 -10.01 6.57
C GLY A 241 9.76 -9.54 7.51
N PHE A 242 8.49 -9.54 7.07
CA PHE A 242 7.38 -9.26 8.00
C PHE A 242 6.30 -10.34 8.04
N VAL A 243 6.11 -11.15 6.99
CA VAL A 243 5.06 -12.18 6.94
C VAL A 243 5.32 -13.18 5.80
N ASP A 244 5.02 -14.46 6.02
CA ASP A 244 4.78 -15.46 4.98
C ASP A 244 3.38 -15.25 4.37
N ILE A 245 3.13 -14.05 3.83
CA ILE A 245 1.92 -13.84 3.01
C ILE A 245 2.15 -14.55 1.68
N GLY A 246 1.49 -15.68 1.51
CA GLY A 246 1.35 -16.30 0.20
C GLY A 246 -0.05 -16.13 -0.37
N PHE A 247 -0.16 -16.43 -1.67
CA PHE A 247 -1.42 -16.36 -2.38
C PHE A 247 -1.63 -17.65 -3.17
N PHE A 248 -2.81 -18.26 -3.04
CA PHE A 248 -3.28 -19.26 -3.98
C PHE A 248 -4.13 -18.60 -5.06
N TYR A 249 -4.02 -19.11 -6.28
CA TYR A 249 -4.82 -18.66 -7.41
C TYR A 249 -5.65 -19.83 -7.89
N LEU A 250 -6.96 -19.74 -7.74
CA LEU A 250 -7.89 -20.71 -8.30
C LEU A 250 -8.43 -20.15 -9.61
N ARG A 251 -7.95 -20.70 -10.73
CA ARG A 251 -8.48 -20.38 -12.05
C ARG A 251 -9.60 -21.35 -12.39
N GLN A 252 -10.84 -20.88 -12.37
CA GLN A 252 -12.02 -21.65 -12.73
C GLN A 252 -12.57 -21.16 -14.07
N TYR A 253 -13.09 -22.07 -14.88
CA TYR A 253 -13.84 -21.71 -16.08
C TYR A 253 -15.32 -21.62 -15.70
N LYS A 254 -15.91 -20.42 -15.78
CA LYS A 254 -17.32 -20.16 -15.46
C LYS A 254 -17.90 -19.25 -16.52
N ASN A 255 -19.12 -19.54 -17.01
CA ASN A 255 -19.84 -18.73 -17.99
C ASN A 255 -18.97 -18.36 -19.22
N ASN A 256 -18.32 -19.36 -19.82
CA ASN A 256 -17.41 -19.21 -20.97
C ASN A 256 -16.18 -18.31 -20.76
N LEU A 257 -15.88 -17.91 -19.52
CA LEU A 257 -14.73 -17.07 -19.17
C LEU A 257 -13.87 -17.73 -18.09
N PHE A 258 -12.55 -17.48 -18.13
CA PHE A 258 -11.68 -17.84 -17.02
C PHE A 258 -11.82 -16.81 -15.90
N VAL A 259 -12.36 -17.24 -14.77
CA VAL A 259 -12.41 -16.46 -13.52
C VAL A 259 -11.25 -16.89 -12.65
N THR A 260 -10.37 -15.96 -12.29
CA THR A 260 -9.28 -16.23 -11.34
C THR A 260 -9.66 -15.68 -9.97
N GLU A 261 -9.90 -16.58 -9.03
CA GLU A 261 -10.07 -16.26 -7.62
C GLU A 261 -8.70 -16.30 -6.94
N ARG A 262 -8.45 -15.32 -6.06
CA ARG A 262 -7.21 -15.22 -5.29
C ARG A 262 -7.53 -15.52 -3.83
N TYR A 263 -6.71 -16.33 -3.18
CA TYR A 263 -6.79 -16.63 -1.76
C TYR A 263 -5.51 -16.11 -1.13
N MET A 264 -5.62 -15.42 -0.01
CA MET A 264 -4.46 -14.96 0.74
C MET A 264 -4.36 -15.83 1.99
N TYR A 265 -3.18 -16.34 2.27
CA TYR A 265 -2.88 -16.97 3.55
C TYR A 265 -1.80 -16.15 4.28
N LEU A 266 -1.77 -16.29 5.60
CA LEU A 266 -0.94 -15.51 6.52
C LEU A 266 -0.18 -16.42 7.47
#